data_AF-A0A1M7LQY7-F1
#
_entry.id   AF-A0A1M7LQY7-F1
#
_cell.length_a   1.000
_cell.length_b   1.000
_cell.length_c   1.000
_cell.angle_alpha   90.00
_cell.angle_beta   90.00
_cell.angle_gamma   90.00
#
_symmetry.space_group_name_H-M   'P 1'
#
loop_
_entity.id
_entity.type
_entity.pdbx_description
1 polymer ?
#
loop_
_entity_poly.entity_id
_entity_poly.type
_entity_poly.pdbx_seq_one_letter_code
_entity_poly.pdbx_strand_id
1 'polypeptide(L)' 'MINGVVMETIEGTPLGEPLSSLLATSLLNEQDKELEKREHKFVRYADDCNIYVRNKRAGERVI' A
#
# COMPACT_ATOMS: atom_id res chain seq x y z
N MET A 1 22.64 -8.53 -4.90
CA MET A 1 24.10 -8.60 -4.72
C MET A 1 24.55 -7.29 -4.10
N ILE A 2 25.25 -7.33 -2.97
CA ILE A 2 25.82 -6.14 -2.33
C ILE A 2 27.33 -6.36 -2.31
N ASN A 3 28.09 -5.44 -2.91
CA ASN A 3 29.55 -5.52 -3.01
C ASN A 3 30.08 -6.85 -3.56
N GLY A 4 29.43 -7.43 -4.58
CA GLY A 4 29.87 -8.70 -5.18
C GLY A 4 29.37 -9.96 -4.48
N VAL A 5 28.72 -9.84 -3.30
CA VAL A 5 28.22 -10.99 -2.53
C VAL A 5 26.71 -11.14 -2.73
N VAL A 6 26.27 -12.37 -2.99
CA VAL A 6 24.84 -12.72 -3.02
C VAL A 6 24.36 -12.80 -1.57
N MET A 7 23.33 -12.01 -1.26
CA MET A 7 22.69 -12.00 0.05
C MET A 7 21.24 -12.44 -0.14
N GLU A 8 20.73 -13.21 0.82
CA GLU A 8 19.31 -13.56 0.86
C GLU A 8 18.47 -12.34 1.24
N THR A 9 17.33 -12.18 0.58
CA THR A 9 16.33 -11.17 0.92
C THR A 9 15.20 -11.86 1.68
N ILE A 10 15.05 -11.56 2.97
CA ILE A 10 14.03 -12.18 3.84
C ILE A 10 12.65 -11.55 3.62
N GLU A 11 12.61 -10.23 3.36
CA GLU A 11 11.38 -9.47 3.17
C GLU A 11 11.47 -8.46 2.03
N GLY A 12 10.32 -8.13 1.46
CA GLY A 12 10.18 -7.18 0.37
C GLY A 12 10.31 -7.80 -1.01
N THR A 13 10.19 -6.96 -2.03
CA THR A 13 10.38 -7.34 -3.44
C THR A 13 11.47 -6.46 -4.04
N PRO A 14 12.24 -6.93 -5.03
CA PRO A 14 13.25 -6.09 -5.67
C PRO A 14 12.60 -4.89 -6.39
N LEU A 15 13.17 -3.70 -6.21
CA LEU A 15 12.69 -2.49 -6.86
C LEU A 15 12.98 -2.54 -8.36
N GLY A 16 11.98 -2.22 -9.20
CA GLY A 16 12.12 -2.16 -10.66
C GLY A 16 11.87 -3.49 -11.38
N GLU A 17 11.64 -4.58 -10.65
CA GLU A 17 11.19 -5.84 -11.25
C GLU A 17 9.73 -5.70 -11.72
N PRO A 18 9.40 -6.17 -12.95
CA PRO A 18 8.06 -6.01 -13.52
C PRO A 18 6.92 -6.56 -12.64
N LEU A 19 7.20 -7.60 -11.86
CA LEU A 19 6.21 -8.25 -11.00
C LEU A 19 6.05 -7.57 -9.63
N SER A 20 7.05 -6.83 -9.16
CA SER A 20 7.06 -6.22 -7.82
C SER A 20 5.88 -5.28 -7.61
N SER A 21 5.51 -4.50 -8.64
CA SER A 21 4.37 -3.58 -8.59
C SER A 21 3.02 -4.32 -8.44
N LEU A 22 2.87 -5.47 -9.08
CA LEU A 22 1.65 -6.28 -8.94
C LEU A 22 1.56 -6.90 -7.54
N LEU A 23 2.68 -7.40 -7.01
CA LEU A 23 2.74 -7.96 -5.65
C LEU A 23 2.40 -6.91 -4.60
N ALA A 24 2.96 -5.70 -4.72
CA ALA A 24 2.63 -4.58 -3.85
C ALA A 24 1.14 -4.21 -3.91
N THR A 25 0.57 -4.18 -5.13
CA THR A 25 -0.87 -3.92 -5.33
C THR A 25 -1.74 -4.99 -4.67
N SER A 26 -1.38 -6.27 -4.82
CA SER A 26 -2.13 -7.39 -4.22
C SER A 26 -2.05 -7.41 -2.70
N LEU A 27 -0.92 -7.02 -2.11
CA LEU A 27 -0.77 -6.93 -0.66
C LEU A 27 -1.71 -5.85 -0.08
N LEU A 28 -1.81 -4.70 -0.75
CA LEU A 28 -2.65 -3.58 -0.32
C LEU A 28 -4.13 -3.74 -0.65
N ASN A 29 -4.51 -4.77 -1.40
CA ASN A 29 -5.91 -5.03 -1.77
C ASN A 29 -6.83 -5.30 -0.57
N GLU A 30 -6.32 -5.92 0.50
CA GLU A 30 -7.11 -6.13 1.72
C GLU A 30 -7.41 -4.81 2.44
N GLN A 31 -6.51 -3.83 2.37
CA GLN A 31 -6.75 -2.48 2.87
C GLN A 31 -7.88 -1.80 2.08
N ASP A 32 -7.83 -1.89 0.74
CA ASP A 32 -8.86 -1.30 -0.12
C ASP A 32 -10.25 -1.89 0.17
N LYS A 33 -10.34 -3.22 0.27
CA LYS A 33 -11.59 -3.92 0.61
C LYS A 33 -12.18 -3.46 1.94
N GLU A 34 -11.34 -3.23 2.94
CA GLU A 34 -11.82 -2.75 4.24
C GLU A 34 -12.31 -1.30 4.16
N LEU A 35 -11.67 -0.44 3.37
CA LEU A 35 -12.13 0.93 3.11
C LEU A 35 -13.45 0.95 2.33
N GLU A 36 -13.60 0.07 1.33
CA GLU A 36 -14.84 -0.11 0.57
C GLU A 36 -15.99 -0.61 1.46
N LYS A 37 -15.72 -1.60 2.31
CA LYS A 37 -16.70 -2.14 3.27
C LYS A 37 -17.19 -1.08 4.27
N ARG A 38 -16.33 -0.11 4.62
CA ARG A 38 -16.67 1.06 5.45
C ARG A 38 -17.31 2.21 4.66
N GLU A 39 -17.51 2.03 3.35
CA GLU A 39 -18.06 3.02 2.43
C GLU A 39 -17.24 4.33 2.36
N HIS A 40 -15.94 4.25 2.60
CA HIS A 40 -15.06 5.41 2.50
C HIS A 40 -14.84 5.83 1.04
N LYS A 41 -14.72 7.14 0.81
CA LYS A 41 -14.23 7.68 -0.46
C LYS A 41 -12.72 7.81 -0.33
N PHE A 42 -11.97 7.10 -1.17
CA PHE A 42 -10.51 7.13 -1.11
C PHE A 42 -9.91 7.02 -2.51
N VAL A 43 -8.66 7.44 -2.63
CA VAL A 43 -7.81 7.25 -3.81
C VAL A 43 -6.47 6.74 -3.32
N ARG A 44 -5.99 5.65 -3.91
CA ARG A 44 -4.67 5.09 -3.63
C ARG A 44 -3.83 5.06 -4.90
N TYR A 45 -2.57 5.49 -4.79
CA TYR A 45 -1.58 5.44 -5.86
C TYR A 45 -0.29 4.85 -5.30
N ALA A 46 0.06 3.65 -5.75
CA ALA A 46 1.12 2.84 -5.14
C ALA A 46 0.91 2.72 -3.62
N ASP A 47 1.82 3.27 -2.82
CA ASP A 47 1.81 3.31 -1.36
C ASP A 47 1.13 4.56 -0.77
N ASP A 48 0.88 5.60 -1.56
CA ASP A 48 0.15 6.79 -1.12
C ASP A 48 -1.36 6.54 -1.12
N CYS A 49 -1.99 6.63 0.05
CA CYS A 49 -3.44 6.43 0.22
C CYS A 49 -4.11 7.63 0.90
N ASN A 50 -5.09 8.22 0.21
CA ASN A 50 -5.85 9.38 0.69
C ASN A 50 -7.32 9.03 0.91
N ILE A 51 -7.82 9.27 2.13
CA ILE A 51 -9.23 9.07 2.49
C ILE A 51 -9.92 10.42 2.64
N TYR A 52 -11.04 10.60 1.95
CA TYR A 52 -11.81 11.84 1.91
C TYR A 52 -13.02 11.75 2.83
N VAL A 53 -13.12 12.71 3.74
CA VAL A 53 -14.13 12.78 4.80
C VAL A 53 -14.76 14.17 4.87
N ARG A 54 -15.93 14.27 5.52
CA ARG A 54 -16.71 15.52 5.58
C ARG A 54 -16.00 16.64 6.37
N ASN A 55 -15.25 16.31 7.43
CA ASN A 55 -14.61 17.30 8.29
C ASN A 55 -13.36 16.74 8.99
N LYS A 56 -12.55 17.64 9.56
CA LYS A 56 -11.28 17.32 10.20
C LYS A 56 -11.42 16.30 11.35
N ARG A 57 -12.42 16.47 12.21
CA ARG A 57 -12.67 15.54 13.34
C ARG A 57 -12.97 14.12 12.87
N ALA A 58 -13.67 13.96 11.75
CA ALA A 58 -13.90 12.65 11.14
C ALA A 58 -12.60 12.04 10.60
N GLY A 59 -11.69 12.87 10.09
CA GLY A 59 -10.37 12.44 9.60
C GLY A 59 -9.46 11.94 10.72
N GLU A 60 -9.48 12.61 11.87
CA GLU A 60 -8.71 12.21 13.06
C GLU A 60 -9.15 10.85 13.65
N ARG A 61 -10.36 10.37 13.32
CA ARG A 61 -10.91 9.09 13.77
C ARG A 61 -10.77 7.95 12.74
N VAL A 62 -10.42 8.28 11.49
CA VAL A 62 -10.45 7.31 10.39
C VAL A 62 -9.27 6.33 10.43
N ILE A 63 -8.21 6.69 11.18
CA ILE A 63 -7.01 5.89 11.45
C ILE A 63 -7.30 4.94 12.62
#